data_AF-A0A7X7TAD0-F1
#
_entry.id   AF-A0A7X7TAD0-F1
#
_cell.length_a   1.000
_cell.length_b   1.000
_cell.length_c   1.000
_cell.angle_alpha   90.00
_cell.angle_beta   90.00
_cell.angle_gamma   90.00
#
_symmetry.space_group_name_H-M   'P 1'
#
loop_
_entity.id
_entity.type
_entity.pdbx_description
1 polymer ?
#
loop_
_entity_poly.entity_id
_entity_poly.type
_entity_poly.pdbx_seq_one_letter_code
_entity_poly.pdbx_strand_id
1 'polypeptide(L)'
;MPTQPDDSMIPAPGSLLKGGFTAFQTPVPASAADWEARKPRLREILRARIGDWPPLFTPKPTIDSRESRDGYTLECLSFDNGIGDTIFGYLLIPAGRTAPGPAILYHHYHGDLYSQGKEEVLIRAFQTLPFATGEELARKGYLVLCIDAYCFGQRRFQGPAGNAEEGVATEH
;
A
#
# COMPACT_ATOMS: atom_id res chain seq x y z
N MET A 1 22.41 -4.13 23.03
CA MET A 1 22.03 -5.26 22.15
C MET A 1 20.53 -5.45 22.28
N PRO A 2 19.74 -5.47 21.20
CA PRO A 2 18.35 -5.87 21.32
C PRO A 2 18.31 -7.35 21.71
N THR A 3 17.68 -7.64 22.83
CA THR A 3 17.41 -9.03 23.27
C THR A 3 16.61 -9.71 22.17
N GLN A 4 17.09 -10.86 21.68
CA GLN A 4 16.30 -11.65 20.75
C GLN A 4 14.95 -11.98 21.41
N PRO A 5 13.83 -11.80 20.70
CA PRO A 5 12.53 -12.17 21.23
C PRO A 5 12.53 -13.66 21.58
N ASP A 6 12.08 -13.99 22.80
CA ASP A 6 11.90 -15.38 23.23
C ASP A 6 11.01 -16.15 22.24
N ASP A 7 11.59 -17.19 21.63
CA ASP A 7 10.99 -18.08 20.62
C ASP A 7 10.19 -19.23 21.26
N SER A 8 10.05 -19.27 22.60
CA SER A 8 9.35 -20.34 23.34
C SER A 8 7.85 -20.49 23.05
N MET A 9 7.26 -19.57 22.27
CA MET A 9 5.87 -19.65 21.80
C MET A 9 5.75 -19.91 20.28
N ILE A 10 6.82 -20.28 19.58
CA ILE A 10 6.72 -20.83 18.23
C ILE A 10 6.13 -22.25 18.36
N PRO A 11 4.89 -22.51 17.91
CA PRO A 11 4.37 -23.87 17.92
C PRO A 11 5.23 -24.79 17.04
N ALA A 12 5.30 -26.07 17.42
CA ALA A 12 5.97 -27.13 16.66
C ALA A 12 5.61 -27.06 15.17
N PRO A 13 6.52 -27.47 14.25
CA PRO A 13 6.42 -27.13 12.84
C PRO A 13 5.08 -27.60 12.25
N GLY A 14 4.19 -26.64 12.01
CA GLY A 14 3.09 -26.79 11.07
C GLY A 14 3.64 -26.91 9.64
N SER A 15 2.79 -27.39 8.74
CA SER A 15 3.09 -27.63 7.31
C SER A 15 4.08 -26.62 6.73
N LEU A 16 5.18 -27.13 6.16
CA LEU A 16 6.14 -26.30 5.44
C LEU A 16 5.43 -25.59 4.28
N LEU A 17 5.62 -24.28 4.20
CA LEU A 17 5.24 -23.50 3.02
C LEU A 17 6.16 -23.85 1.85
N LYS A 18 5.71 -23.60 0.62
CA LYS A 18 6.57 -23.67 -0.57
C LYS A 18 7.81 -22.79 -0.32
N GLY A 19 9.00 -23.38 -0.41
CA GLY A 19 10.27 -22.73 -0.02
C GLY A 19 10.87 -23.18 1.32
N GLY A 20 10.24 -24.13 2.03
CA GLY A 20 10.82 -24.72 3.25
C GLY A 20 10.67 -23.87 4.50
N PHE A 21 9.80 -22.86 4.46
CA PHE A 21 9.52 -21.99 5.60
C PHE A 21 8.47 -22.62 6.51
N THR A 22 8.72 -22.61 7.82
CA THR A 22 7.70 -22.96 8.82
C THR A 22 6.62 -21.90 8.80
N ALA A 23 5.37 -22.31 8.59
CA ALA A 23 4.24 -21.39 8.70
C ALA A 23 4.15 -20.86 10.14
N PHE A 24 4.08 -19.54 10.30
CA PHE A 24 3.72 -18.95 11.58
C PHE A 24 2.30 -19.39 11.96
N GLN A 25 2.17 -20.13 13.04
CA GLN A 25 0.87 -20.48 13.60
C GLN A 25 0.68 -19.73 14.91
N THR A 26 -0.51 -19.18 15.09
CA THR A 26 -0.88 -18.53 16.34
C THR A 26 -2.32 -18.95 16.66
N PRO A 27 -2.62 -19.38 17.90
CA PRO A 27 -3.96 -19.81 18.24
C PRO A 27 -4.93 -18.64 18.13
N VAL A 28 -6.17 -18.90 17.71
CA VAL A 28 -7.23 -17.88 17.73
C VAL A 28 -7.41 -17.41 19.18
N PRO A 29 -7.39 -16.09 19.47
CA PRO A 29 -7.59 -15.59 20.83
C PRO A 29 -8.93 -16.05 21.39
N ALA A 30 -8.96 -16.43 22.67
CA ALA A 30 -10.19 -16.93 23.31
C ALA A 30 -11.20 -15.81 23.61
N SER A 31 -10.76 -14.54 23.59
CA SER A 31 -11.58 -13.37 23.82
C SER A 31 -10.96 -12.10 23.23
N ALA A 32 -11.72 -11.00 23.20
CA ALA A 32 -11.19 -9.69 22.83
C ALA A 32 -10.11 -9.18 23.80
N ALA A 33 -10.24 -9.47 25.10
CA ALA A 33 -9.23 -9.08 26.08
C ALA A 33 -7.90 -9.82 25.88
N ASP A 34 -7.97 -11.13 25.58
CA ASP A 34 -6.81 -11.94 25.22
C ASP A 34 -6.14 -11.44 23.94
N TRP A 35 -6.94 -11.06 22.92
CA TRP A 35 -6.43 -10.44 21.71
C TRP A 35 -5.68 -9.13 21.99
N GLU A 36 -6.28 -8.20 22.74
CA GLU A 36 -5.64 -6.92 23.05
C GLU A 36 -4.37 -7.08 23.88
N ALA A 37 -4.29 -8.09 24.76
CA ALA A 37 -3.07 -8.44 25.47
C ALA A 37 -1.96 -8.99 24.55
N ARG A 38 -2.30 -9.80 23.54
CA ARG A 38 -1.35 -10.41 22.58
C ARG A 38 -0.87 -9.47 21.48
N LYS A 39 -1.71 -8.56 21.03
CA LYS A 39 -1.49 -7.69 19.87
C LYS A 39 -0.17 -6.88 19.91
N PRO A 40 0.27 -6.29 21.05
CA PRO A 40 1.55 -5.59 21.10
C PRO A 40 2.75 -6.48 20.74
N ARG A 41 2.77 -7.73 21.25
CA ARG A 41 3.82 -8.71 20.99
C ARG A 41 3.81 -9.17 19.53
N LEU A 42 2.65 -9.45 18.95
CA LEU A 42 2.55 -9.80 17.53
C LEU A 42 3.06 -8.67 16.63
N ARG A 43 2.74 -7.41 16.95
CA ARG A 43 3.28 -6.25 16.22
C ARG A 43 4.79 -6.15 16.34
N GLU A 44 5.38 -6.48 17.49
CA GLU A 44 6.83 -6.51 17.67
C GLU A 44 7.48 -7.59 16.79
N ILE A 45 6.94 -8.82 16.79
CA ILE A 45 7.42 -9.91 15.93
C ILE A 45 7.35 -9.49 14.46
N LEU A 46 6.21 -8.97 14.00
CA LEU A 46 6.05 -8.52 12.61
C LEU A 46 7.06 -7.43 12.24
N ARG A 47 7.26 -6.42 13.10
CA ARG A 47 8.25 -5.37 12.86
C ARG A 47 9.66 -5.93 12.75
N ALA A 48 10.05 -6.81 13.66
CA ALA A 48 11.37 -7.44 13.63
C ALA A 48 11.60 -8.31 12.39
N ARG A 49 10.54 -8.85 11.78
CA ARG A 49 10.64 -9.68 10.56
C ARG A 49 10.57 -8.88 9.26
N ILE A 50 9.83 -7.77 9.23
CA ILE A 50 9.81 -6.83 8.10
C ILE A 50 11.18 -6.15 7.94
N GLY A 51 11.93 -6.02 9.03
CA GLY A 51 13.26 -5.43 9.04
C GLY A 51 13.25 -3.99 9.55
N ASP A 52 14.31 -3.27 9.24
CA ASP A 52 14.49 -1.90 9.71
C ASP A 52 13.49 -0.96 9.04
N TRP A 53 12.82 -0.16 9.87
CA TRP A 53 11.91 0.87 9.40
C TRP A 53 12.70 2.18 9.25
N PRO A 54 12.57 2.89 8.12
CA PRO A 54 13.14 4.22 8.02
C PRO A 54 12.49 5.15 9.07
N PRO A 55 13.19 6.21 9.52
CA PRO A 55 12.60 7.21 10.39
C PRO A 55 11.29 7.75 9.82
N LEU A 56 10.27 7.85 10.67
CA LEU A 56 8.99 8.44 10.25
C LEU A 56 9.20 9.91 9.90
N PHE A 57 8.66 10.32 8.76
CA PHE A 57 8.62 11.71 8.33
C PHE A 57 7.29 11.99 7.65
N THR A 58 6.94 13.27 7.53
CA THR A 58 5.78 13.71 6.75
C THR A 58 6.29 14.18 5.38
N PRO A 59 5.95 13.49 4.27
CA PRO A 59 6.34 13.93 2.95
C PRO A 59 5.68 15.28 2.61
N LYS A 60 6.39 16.08 1.80
CA LYS A 60 5.86 17.33 1.25
C LYS A 60 5.51 17.09 -0.22
N PRO A 61 4.23 16.89 -0.56
CA PRO A 61 3.84 16.66 -1.93
C PRO A 61 3.86 17.94 -2.77
N THR A 62 4.30 17.80 -4.01
CA THR A 62 4.08 18.75 -5.10
C THR A 62 2.79 18.35 -5.80
N ILE A 63 1.93 19.33 -6.11
CA ILE A 63 0.77 19.12 -6.98
C ILE A 63 1.21 19.46 -8.41
N ASP A 64 1.40 18.42 -9.22
CA ASP A 64 1.91 18.53 -10.58
C ASP A 64 0.83 19.02 -11.54
N SER A 65 -0.43 18.63 -11.28
CA SER A 65 -1.59 19.15 -12.00
C SER A 65 -2.88 19.00 -11.19
N ARG A 66 -3.89 19.78 -11.57
CA ARG A 66 -5.23 19.73 -10.99
C ARG A 66 -6.27 19.85 -12.09
N GLU A 67 -7.26 18.97 -12.10
CA GLU A 67 -8.32 18.90 -13.10
C GLU A 67 -9.70 18.78 -12.41
N SER A 68 -10.67 19.59 -12.84
CA SER A 68 -12.06 19.42 -12.41
C SER A 68 -12.74 18.36 -13.26
N ARG A 69 -13.36 17.37 -12.63
CA ARG A 69 -14.08 16.27 -13.29
C ARG A 69 -15.51 16.17 -12.74
N ASP A 70 -16.30 15.29 -13.33
CA ASP A 70 -17.69 15.09 -12.91
C ASP A 70 -17.77 14.51 -11.50
N GLY A 71 -18.14 15.37 -10.54
CA GLY A 71 -18.34 15.03 -9.13
C GLY A 71 -17.07 15.05 -8.25
N TYR A 72 -15.89 15.34 -8.80
CA TYR A 72 -14.63 15.40 -8.04
C TYR A 72 -13.55 16.24 -8.74
N THR A 73 -12.53 16.65 -8.00
CA THR A 73 -11.28 17.20 -8.52
C THR A 73 -10.19 16.14 -8.48
N LEU A 74 -9.49 15.93 -9.58
CA LEU A 74 -8.29 15.10 -9.64
C LEU A 74 -7.06 15.97 -9.42
N GLU A 75 -6.17 15.57 -8.53
CA GLU A 75 -4.82 16.11 -8.42
C GLU A 75 -3.81 15.01 -8.72
N CYS A 76 -2.86 15.33 -9.59
CA CYS A 76 -1.65 14.54 -9.77
C CYS A 76 -0.61 15.10 -8.80
N LEU A 77 -0.02 14.23 -8.01
CA LEU A 77 0.98 14.61 -7.01
C LEU A 77 2.23 13.76 -7.09
N SER A 78 3.33 14.35 -6.64
CA SER A 78 4.61 13.69 -6.47
C SER A 78 5.24 14.06 -5.13
N PHE A 79 5.97 13.13 -4.51
CA PHE A 79 6.72 13.39 -3.27
C PHE A 79 7.92 12.45 -3.08
N ASP A 80 8.93 12.91 -2.36
CA ASP A 80 10.10 12.10 -1.98
C ASP A 80 9.75 11.09 -0.88
N ASN A 81 10.23 9.84 -1.01
CA ASN A 81 9.98 8.76 -0.05
C ASN A 81 10.93 8.75 1.17
N GLY A 82 11.83 9.72 1.27
CA GLY A 82 12.81 9.89 2.34
C GLY A 82 14.09 9.06 2.17
N ILE A 83 14.17 8.24 1.12
CA ILE A 83 15.29 7.32 0.88
C ILE A 83 15.76 7.33 -0.59
N GLY A 84 15.41 8.37 -1.36
CA GLY A 84 15.99 8.63 -2.69
C GLY A 84 15.08 8.35 -3.88
N ASP A 85 13.83 7.93 -3.68
CA ASP A 85 12.89 7.74 -4.78
C ASP A 85 11.71 8.72 -4.72
N THR A 86 11.17 9.03 -5.89
CA THR A 86 9.93 9.79 -6.03
C THR A 86 8.73 8.84 -6.05
N ILE A 87 7.71 9.18 -5.28
CA ILE A 87 6.38 8.56 -5.31
C ILE A 87 5.45 9.43 -6.13
N PHE A 88 4.69 8.80 -7.03
CA PHE A 88 3.66 9.45 -7.83
C PHE A 88 2.29 8.97 -7.38
N GLY A 89 1.32 9.88 -7.35
CA GLY A 89 -0.02 9.56 -6.85
C GLY A 89 -1.11 10.41 -7.47
N TYR A 90 -2.33 9.90 -7.36
CA TYR A 90 -3.57 10.59 -7.66
C TYR A 90 -4.37 10.82 -6.38
N LEU A 91 -4.86 12.04 -6.23
CA LEU A 91 -5.78 12.43 -5.17
C LEU A 91 -7.10 12.86 -5.80
N LEU A 92 -8.15 12.11 -5.51
CA LEU A 92 -9.51 12.44 -5.94
C LEU A 92 -10.23 13.10 -4.77
N ILE A 93 -10.59 14.35 -4.94
CA ILE A 93 -11.23 15.20 -3.92
C ILE A 93 -12.71 15.37 -4.30
N PRO A 94 -13.66 14.89 -3.46
CA PRO A 94 -15.09 15.07 -3.73
C PRO A 94 -15.47 16.53 -3.97
N ALA A 95 -16.34 16.78 -4.94
CA ALA A 95 -16.83 18.13 -5.22
C ALA A 95 -17.54 18.72 -3.98
N GLY A 96 -17.34 20.02 -3.75
CA GLY A 96 -17.98 20.76 -2.65
C GLY A 96 -17.43 20.45 -1.25
N ARG A 97 -16.35 19.68 -1.12
CA ARG A 97 -15.73 19.40 0.18
C ARG A 97 -15.05 20.66 0.74
N THR A 98 -15.54 21.14 1.90
CA THR A 98 -15.04 22.35 2.58
C THR A 98 -14.38 22.06 3.94
N ALA A 99 -14.45 20.81 4.42
CA ALA A 99 -13.91 20.38 5.71
C ALA A 99 -13.29 18.98 5.62
N PRO A 100 -12.50 18.55 6.64
CA PRO A 100 -12.08 17.16 6.76
C PRO A 100 -13.26 16.19 6.76
N GLY A 101 -13.01 14.97 6.29
CA GLY A 101 -14.03 13.96 6.05
C GLY A 101 -13.38 12.62 5.70
N PRO A 102 -14.18 11.59 5.38
CA PRO A 102 -13.66 10.26 5.16
C PRO A 102 -12.66 10.23 4.00
N ALA A 103 -11.65 9.37 4.15
CA ALA A 103 -10.57 9.20 3.20
C ALA A 103 -10.24 7.72 3.04
N ILE A 104 -9.82 7.34 1.84
CA ILE A 104 -9.45 5.99 1.46
C ILE A 104 -8.04 6.04 0.89
N LEU A 105 -7.14 5.23 1.48
CA LEU A 105 -5.89 4.86 0.85
C LEU A 105 -6.17 3.64 -0.04
N TYR A 106 -6.11 3.85 -1.35
CA TYR A 106 -6.39 2.84 -2.35
C TYR A 106 -5.07 2.24 -2.85
N HIS A 107 -4.95 0.92 -2.76
CA HIS A 107 -3.86 0.16 -3.36
C HIS A 107 -4.36 -0.49 -4.65
N HIS A 108 -3.67 -0.22 -5.76
CA HIS A 108 -4.02 -0.80 -7.05
C HIS A 108 -3.74 -2.31 -7.08
N TYR A 109 -4.47 -3.01 -7.93
CA TYR A 109 -4.30 -4.42 -8.18
C TYR A 109 -2.95 -4.68 -8.85
N HIS A 110 -2.39 -5.86 -8.60
CA HIS A 110 -1.18 -6.33 -9.26
C HIS A 110 -1.45 -6.60 -10.75
N GLY A 111 -2.37 -7.53 -11.02
CA GLY A 111 -2.89 -7.87 -12.36
C GLY A 111 -1.89 -8.25 -13.45
N ASP A 112 -0.60 -8.32 -13.13
CA ASP A 112 0.51 -8.35 -14.08
C ASP A 112 0.51 -7.14 -15.05
N LEU A 113 -0.11 -6.04 -14.60
CA LEU A 113 -0.28 -4.81 -15.36
C LEU A 113 0.69 -3.75 -14.87
N TYR A 114 2.00 -4.01 -14.94
CA TYR A 114 3.04 -3.12 -14.39
C TYR A 114 3.02 -1.69 -14.93
N SER A 115 2.49 -1.49 -16.14
CA SER A 115 2.29 -0.15 -16.71
C SER A 115 1.13 0.63 -16.07
N GLN A 116 0.26 -0.05 -15.33
CA GLN A 116 -0.89 0.52 -14.63
C GLN A 116 -0.58 0.54 -13.13
N GLY A 117 -0.57 1.74 -12.53
CA GLY A 117 -0.46 1.88 -11.08
C GLY A 117 -1.67 2.63 -10.55
N LYS A 118 -1.42 3.85 -10.07
CA LYS A 118 -2.45 4.77 -9.60
C LYS A 118 -3.55 5.04 -10.63
N GLU A 119 -3.29 4.87 -11.93
CA GLU A 119 -4.28 5.04 -12.99
C GLU A 119 -5.51 4.15 -12.80
N GLU A 120 -5.39 3.02 -12.09
CA GLU A 120 -6.50 2.12 -11.77
C GLU A 120 -7.69 2.85 -11.14
N VAL A 121 -7.47 3.91 -10.37
CA VAL A 121 -8.57 4.68 -9.75
C VAL A 121 -9.45 5.41 -10.76
N LEU A 122 -8.96 5.60 -11.99
CA LEU A 122 -9.62 6.29 -13.10
C LEU A 122 -10.06 5.35 -14.22
N ILE A 123 -9.69 4.06 -14.14
CA ILE A 123 -10.08 3.04 -15.12
C ILE A 123 -10.78 1.87 -14.43
N ARG A 124 -11.42 1.01 -15.23
CA ARG A 124 -12.11 -0.17 -14.70
C ARG A 124 -11.06 -1.23 -14.36
N ALA A 125 -10.78 -1.42 -13.07
CA ALA A 125 -9.86 -2.46 -12.59
C ALA A 125 -10.22 -3.85 -13.11
N PHE A 126 -11.52 -4.12 -13.28
CA PHE A 126 -12.03 -5.36 -13.86
C PHE A 126 -13.05 -5.06 -14.95
N GLN A 127 -13.02 -5.85 -16.03
CA GLN A 127 -13.96 -5.74 -17.16
C GLN A 127 -15.43 -5.92 -16.75
N THR A 128 -15.68 -6.55 -15.60
CA THR A 128 -17.02 -6.78 -15.06
C THR A 128 -17.57 -5.60 -14.26
N LEU A 129 -16.71 -4.71 -13.73
CA LEU A 129 -17.15 -3.54 -12.96
C LEU A 129 -17.53 -2.41 -13.92
N PRO A 130 -18.76 -1.86 -13.95
CA PRO A 130 -19.15 -0.85 -14.94
C PRO A 130 -18.57 0.56 -14.69
N PHE A 131 -17.75 0.73 -13.66
CA PHE A 131 -17.18 2.02 -13.21
C PHE A 131 -15.72 1.85 -12.81
N ALA A 132 -14.98 2.97 -12.76
CA ALA A 132 -13.70 3.05 -12.06
C ALA A 132 -13.95 3.22 -10.55
N THR A 133 -13.38 2.34 -9.73
CA THR A 133 -13.68 2.28 -8.29
C THR A 133 -13.33 3.59 -7.58
N GLY A 134 -12.19 4.20 -7.93
CA GLY A 134 -11.75 5.45 -7.31
C GLY A 134 -12.69 6.62 -7.62
N GLU A 135 -13.10 6.77 -8.88
CA GLU A 135 -14.08 7.80 -9.26
C GLU A 135 -15.41 7.62 -8.52
N GLU A 136 -15.92 6.39 -8.44
CA GLU A 136 -17.18 6.10 -7.77
C GLU A 136 -17.12 6.41 -6.26
N LEU A 137 -15.99 6.10 -5.62
CA LEU A 137 -15.75 6.47 -4.22
C LEU A 137 -15.67 7.99 -4.03
N ALA A 138 -15.00 8.70 -4.94
CA ALA A 138 -14.91 10.16 -4.89
C ALA A 138 -16.28 10.82 -5.02
N ARG A 139 -17.10 10.37 -5.97
CA ARG A 139 -18.49 10.83 -6.13
C ARG A 139 -19.37 10.52 -4.92
N LYS A 140 -19.06 9.48 -4.15
CA LYS A 140 -19.72 9.15 -2.88
C LYS A 140 -19.22 9.95 -1.67
N GLY A 141 -18.29 10.90 -1.86
CA GLY A 141 -17.83 11.80 -0.79
C GLY A 141 -16.55 11.36 -0.08
N TYR A 142 -15.89 10.30 -0.54
CA TYR A 142 -14.59 9.87 -0.01
C TYR A 142 -13.45 10.60 -0.72
N LEU A 143 -12.49 11.14 0.04
CA LEU A 143 -11.21 11.48 -0.57
C LEU A 143 -10.46 10.19 -0.87
N VAL A 144 -9.95 10.03 -2.08
CA VAL A 144 -9.23 8.80 -2.48
C VAL A 144 -7.81 9.16 -2.84
N LEU A 145 -6.85 8.58 -2.12
CA LEU A 145 -5.43 8.65 -2.44
C LEU A 145 -4.99 7.30 -2.99
N CYS A 146 -4.39 7.30 -4.18
CA CYS A 146 -3.69 6.14 -4.71
C CYS A 146 -2.29 6.54 -5.15
N ILE A 147 -1.30 5.71 -4.83
CA ILE A 147 0.09 5.88 -5.25
C ILE A 147 0.53 4.69 -6.07
N ASP A 148 1.49 4.91 -6.95
CA ASP A 148 2.17 3.83 -7.66
C ASP A 148 2.93 2.95 -6.64
N ALA A 149 2.65 1.64 -6.65
CA ALA A 149 3.48 0.67 -5.95
C ALA A 149 4.88 0.62 -6.57
N TYR A 150 5.83 0.01 -5.85
CA TYR A 150 7.19 -0.16 -6.38
C TYR A 150 7.15 -1.01 -7.65
N CYS A 151 7.90 -0.63 -8.70
CA CYS A 151 7.86 -1.26 -10.04
C CYS A 151 6.54 -1.11 -10.82
N PHE A 152 5.62 -0.21 -10.43
CA PHE A 152 4.38 0.05 -11.16
C PHE A 152 4.27 1.49 -11.65
N GLY A 153 3.47 1.71 -12.70
CA GLY A 153 3.12 3.03 -13.21
C GLY A 153 4.36 3.86 -13.55
N GLN A 154 4.48 5.03 -12.94
CA GLN A 154 5.61 5.95 -13.11
C GLN A 154 6.84 5.57 -12.29
N ARG A 155 6.71 4.64 -11.34
CA ARG A 155 7.83 4.16 -10.50
C ARG A 155 8.59 2.99 -11.11
N ARG A 156 8.22 2.56 -12.32
CA ARG A 156 9.05 1.66 -13.11
C ARG A 156 10.37 2.33 -13.45
N PHE A 157 11.42 1.52 -13.53
CA PHE A 157 12.74 1.93 -14.00
C PHE A 157 13.47 2.99 -13.15
N GLN A 158 13.02 3.26 -11.92
CA GLN A 158 13.55 4.37 -11.11
C GLN A 158 14.59 3.97 -10.07
N GLY A 159 14.63 2.72 -9.64
CA GLY A 159 15.58 2.23 -8.66
C GLY A 159 16.88 1.70 -9.28
N PRO A 160 17.75 1.10 -8.45
CA PRO A 160 19.14 0.84 -8.79
C PRO A 160 19.36 -0.11 -9.97
N ALA A 161 18.36 -0.93 -10.34
CA ALA A 161 18.46 -1.82 -11.49
C ALA A 161 18.07 -1.14 -12.82
N GLY A 162 17.68 0.14 -12.81
CA GLY A 162 17.38 0.94 -14.00
C GLY A 162 16.30 0.28 -14.87
N ASN A 163 16.57 0.13 -16.17
CA ASN A 163 15.62 -0.48 -17.11
C ASN A 163 15.19 -1.92 -16.75
N ALA A 164 15.88 -2.60 -15.84
CA ALA A 164 15.49 -3.92 -15.36
C ALA A 164 14.40 -3.87 -14.26
N GLU A 165 14.02 -2.69 -13.75
CA GLU A 165 12.92 -2.52 -12.80
C GLU A 165 11.55 -2.41 -13.48
N GLU A 166 11.25 -3.45 -14.25
CA GLU A 166 9.88 -3.80 -14.61
C GLU A 166 9.53 -5.06 -13.84
N GLY A 167 8.34 -5.12 -13.21
CA GLY A 167 8.06 -6.24 -12.29
C GLY A 167 8.16 -7.62 -12.95
N VAL A 168 7.86 -7.74 -14.25
CA VAL A 168 8.09 -8.96 -15.05
C VAL A 168 9.53 -9.47 -14.98
N ALA A 169 10.53 -8.57 -14.92
CA ALA A 169 11.94 -8.92 -14.96
C ALA A 169 12.53 -9.23 -13.57
N THR A 170 11.78 -8.97 -12.50
CA THR A 170 12.25 -9.11 -11.10
C THR A 170 11.47 -10.15 -10.29
N GLU A 171 10.37 -10.66 -10.84
CA GLU A 171 9.56 -11.74 -10.25
C GLU A 171 10.06 -13.12 -10.72
N HIS A 172 10.73 -13.84 -9.81
CA HIS A 172 11.21 -15.22 -10.01
C HIS A 172 10.79 -16.12 -8.85
#